data_AF-A0A1U8PY90-F1
#
_entry.id   AF-A0A1U8PY90-F1
#
_cell.length_a   1.000
_cell.length_b   1.000
_cell.length_c   1.000
_cell.angle_alpha   90.00
_cell.angle_beta   90.00
_cell.angle_gamma   90.00
#
_symmetry.space_group_name_H-M   'P 1'
#
loop_
_entity.id
_entity.type
_entity.pdbx_description
1 polymer ?
#
loop_
_entity_poly.entity_id
_entity_poly.type
_entity_poly.pdbx_seq_one_letter_code
_entity_poly.pdbx_strand_id
1 'polypeptide(L)'
;MLPLVSLTTQSASYAFTHFEISESTGITSSVYAAILSVLVSQYSLYGHDAAAHLTEETKGADKNGPIAILSSIGIVSLFGWAHILALTFSIQDPSYLYDVNNETAGAFVPAQILYDAFHGRYHNAAGAIILLFVI
;
A
#
# COMPACT_ATOMS: atom_id res chain seq x y z
N MET A 1 -8.08 1.62 -9.56
CA MET A 1 -7.90 0.75 -10.74
C MET A 1 -7.77 -0.71 -10.35
N LEU A 2 -6.97 -1.07 -9.32
CA LEU A 2 -6.82 -2.47 -8.93
C LEU A 2 -8.14 -3.21 -8.58
N PRO A 3 -9.09 -2.64 -7.81
CA PRO A 3 -10.35 -3.33 -7.50
C PRO A 3 -11.25 -3.57 -8.73
N LEU A 4 -11.03 -2.83 -9.82
CA LEU A 4 -11.74 -3.05 -11.09
C LEU A 4 -11.15 -4.22 -11.89
N VAL A 5 -9.88 -4.55 -11.65
CA VAL A 5 -9.19 -5.68 -12.30
C VAL A 5 -9.49 -6.97 -11.56
N SER A 6 -9.59 -6.92 -10.23
CA SER A 6 -9.95 -8.07 -9.40
C SER A 6 -11.30 -8.68 -9.78
N LEU A 7 -11.33 -10.00 -9.93
CA LEU A 7 -12.57 -10.75 -10.23
C LEU A 7 -13.56 -10.71 -9.06
N THR A 8 -13.03 -10.79 -7.85
CA THR A 8 -13.80 -10.68 -6.62
C THR A 8 -13.17 -9.63 -5.71
N THR A 9 -14.00 -8.96 -4.92
CA THR A 9 -13.54 -7.99 -3.92
C THR A 9 -13.96 -8.42 -2.54
N GLN A 10 -13.11 -8.19 -1.55
CA GLN A 10 -13.44 -8.45 -0.16
C GLN A 10 -14.59 -7.57 0.33
N SER A 11 -15.28 -8.01 1.37
CA SER A 11 -16.34 -7.22 1.99
C SER A 11 -15.79 -6.03 2.77
N ALA A 12 -16.59 -4.98 2.95
CA ALA A 12 -16.21 -3.85 3.80
C ALA A 12 -15.96 -4.28 5.26
N SER A 13 -16.72 -5.27 5.76
CA SER A 13 -16.45 -5.85 7.08
C SER A 13 -15.04 -6.43 7.13
N TYR A 14 -14.66 -7.24 6.14
CA TYR A 14 -13.31 -7.78 6.07
C TYR A 14 -12.26 -6.66 6.07
N ALA A 15 -12.41 -5.66 5.20
CA ALA A 15 -11.43 -4.58 5.05
C ALA A 15 -11.23 -3.73 6.32
N PHE A 16 -12.27 -3.57 7.16
CA PHE A 16 -12.20 -2.68 8.33
C PHE A 16 -12.17 -3.41 9.68
N THR A 17 -12.51 -4.70 9.75
CA THR A 17 -12.61 -5.43 11.02
C THR A 17 -11.74 -6.68 11.10
N HIS A 18 -11.24 -7.19 9.98
CA HIS A 18 -10.39 -8.38 10.00
C HIS A 18 -8.95 -8.00 10.36
N PHE A 19 -8.36 -8.75 11.28
CA PHE A 19 -6.99 -8.56 11.73
C PHE A 19 -6.30 -9.93 11.74
N GLU A 20 -5.24 -10.05 10.95
CA GLU A 20 -4.50 -11.29 10.74
C GLU A 20 -3.01 -11.05 11.07
N ILE A 21 -2.38 -11.99 11.79
CA ILE A 21 -0.94 -11.99 12.02
C ILE A 21 -0.38 -13.25 11.40
N SER A 22 0.54 -13.11 10.44
CA SER A 22 1.19 -14.27 9.84
C SER A 22 2.16 -14.94 10.82
N GLU A 23 1.99 -16.24 11.03
CA GLU A 23 2.91 -17.07 11.83
C GLU A 23 4.34 -17.06 11.28
N SER A 24 4.51 -16.83 9.96
CA SER A 24 5.82 -16.77 9.31
C SER A 24 6.70 -15.60 9.80
N THR A 25 6.09 -14.57 10.40
CA THR A 25 6.82 -13.40 10.92
C THR A 25 7.43 -13.64 12.29
N GLY A 26 7.00 -14.69 13.01
CA GLY A 26 7.40 -14.96 14.39
C GLY A 26 6.85 -13.96 15.42
N ILE A 27 6.00 -13.02 15.02
CA ILE A 27 5.40 -12.02 15.90
C ILE A 27 4.14 -12.62 16.54
N THR A 28 4.09 -12.65 17.88
CA THR A 28 2.94 -13.18 18.63
C THR A 28 2.07 -12.09 19.27
N SER A 29 2.62 -10.88 19.44
CA SER A 29 1.92 -9.76 20.06
C SER A 29 1.17 -8.93 19.03
N SER A 30 -0.17 -8.93 19.13
CA SER A 30 -1.05 -8.12 18.27
C SER A 30 -0.81 -6.62 18.40
N VAL A 31 -0.50 -6.15 19.62
CA VAL A 31 -0.16 -4.74 19.87
C VAL A 31 1.14 -4.37 19.16
N TYR A 32 2.14 -5.25 19.21
CA TYR A 32 3.41 -5.00 18.54
C TYR A 32 3.25 -4.98 17.01
N ALA A 33 2.50 -5.93 16.45
CA ALA A 33 2.17 -5.94 15.02
C ALA A 33 1.45 -4.65 14.60
N ALA A 34 0.48 -4.18 15.39
CA ALA A 34 -0.22 -2.93 15.10
C ALA A 34 0.71 -1.70 15.12
N ILE A 35 1.63 -1.62 16.09
CA ILE A 35 2.63 -0.55 16.13
C ILE A 35 3.55 -0.61 14.90
N LEU A 36 3.97 -1.80 14.48
CA LEU A 36 4.77 -1.97 13.26
C LEU A 36 4.00 -1.55 12.01
N SER A 37 2.70 -1.85 11.91
CA SER A 37 1.87 -1.38 10.78
C SER A 37 1.81 0.15 10.71
N VAL A 38 1.70 0.83 11.86
CA VAL A 38 1.74 2.29 11.94
C VAL A 38 3.13 2.81 11.55
N LEU A 39 4.19 2.16 12.04
CA LEU A 39 5.57 2.50 11.70
C LEU A 39 5.82 2.41 10.20
N VAL A 40 5.38 1.34 9.54
CA VAL A 40 5.57 1.18 8.09
C VAL A 40 4.78 2.23 7.30
N SER A 41 3.61 2.61 7.79
CA SER A 41 2.79 3.65 7.14
C SER A 41 3.50 5.00 7.03
N GLN A 42 4.43 5.31 7.94
CA GLN A 42 5.19 6.56 7.94
C GLN A 42 6.12 6.70 6.72
N TYR A 43 6.54 5.59 6.09
CA TYR A 43 7.42 5.63 4.92
C TYR A 43 6.78 6.38 3.75
N SER A 44 5.45 6.40 3.68
CA SER A 44 4.72 7.17 2.66
C SER A 44 5.00 8.67 2.75
N LEU A 45 5.32 9.20 3.94
CA LEU A 45 5.58 10.63 4.15
C LEU A 45 7.00 11.05 3.78
N TYR A 46 7.85 10.13 3.32
CA TYR A 46 9.22 10.47 2.95
C TYR A 46 9.24 11.39 1.72
N GLY A 47 10.11 12.40 1.70
CA GLY A 47 10.24 13.37 0.61
C GLY A 47 9.50 14.71 0.78
N HIS A 48 8.79 14.93 1.89
CA HIS A 48 8.19 16.23 2.21
C HIS A 48 9.24 17.34 2.47
N ASP A 49 10.46 16.96 2.82
CA ASP A 49 11.62 17.84 3.04
C ASP A 49 12.16 18.44 1.73
N ALA A 50 11.94 17.78 0.59
CA ALA A 50 12.25 18.35 -0.72
C ALA A 50 11.50 19.69 -0.94
N ALA A 51 10.26 19.80 -0.45
CA ALA A 51 9.50 21.05 -0.50
C ALA A 51 10.15 22.15 0.36
N ALA A 52 10.80 21.78 1.47
CA ALA A 52 11.55 22.73 2.30
C ALA A 52 12.81 23.24 1.58
N HIS A 53 13.54 22.37 0.88
CA HIS A 53 14.72 22.78 0.12
C HIS A 53 14.38 23.66 -1.09
N LEU A 54 13.27 23.39 -1.78
CA LEU A 54 12.81 24.19 -2.93
C LEU A 54 12.04 25.46 -2.54
N THR A 55 11.91 25.73 -1.24
CA THR A 55 11.22 26.93 -0.75
C THR A 55 11.98 28.21 -1.15
N GLU A 56 13.31 28.17 -1.30
CA GLU A 56 14.12 29.34 -1.73
C GLU A 56 13.77 29.80 -3.15
N GLU A 57 13.43 28.87 -4.04
CA GLU A 57 13.04 29.16 -5.43
C GLU A 57 11.53 29.48 -5.57
N THR A 58 10.77 29.42 -4.47
CA THR A 58 9.32 29.61 -4.47
C THR A 58 8.95 31.08 -4.26
N LYS A 59 8.19 31.65 -5.22
CA LYS A 59 7.62 33.00 -5.05
C LYS A 59 6.68 33.03 -3.84
N GLY A 60 6.89 33.94 -2.90
CA GLY A 60 6.07 34.01 -1.67
C GLY A 60 6.33 32.85 -0.72
N ALA A 61 7.61 32.47 -0.58
CA ALA A 61 8.10 31.37 0.25
C ALA A 61 7.57 31.38 1.70
N ASP A 62 7.33 32.57 2.27
CA ASP A 62 6.79 32.78 3.62
C ASP A 62 5.42 32.13 3.85
N LYS A 63 4.60 32.05 2.79
CA LYS A 63 3.28 31.40 2.82
C LYS A 63 3.25 30.10 2.03
N ASN A 64 3.86 30.10 0.85
CA ASN A 64 3.77 28.97 -0.08
C ASN A 64 4.65 27.80 0.34
N GLY A 65 5.76 28.01 1.05
CA GLY A 65 6.58 26.93 1.60
C GLY A 65 5.82 26.06 2.61
N PRO A 66 5.28 26.64 3.69
CA PRO A 66 4.45 25.90 4.65
C PRO A 66 3.23 25.22 4.02
N ILE A 67 2.54 25.89 3.08
CA ILE A 67 1.39 25.32 2.36
C ILE A 67 1.82 24.13 1.51
N ALA A 68 2.96 24.20 0.82
CA ALA A 68 3.47 23.10 0.01
C ALA A 68 3.78 21.86 0.85
N ILE A 69 4.41 22.03 2.02
CA ILE A 69 4.70 20.93 2.95
C ILE A 69 3.40 20.29 3.45
N LEU A 70 2.47 21.09 3.97
CA LEU A 70 1.21 20.58 4.53
C LEU A 70 0.32 19.92 3.46
N SER A 71 0.24 20.51 2.27
CA SER A 71 -0.54 19.94 1.16
C SER A 71 0.09 18.65 0.64
N SER A 72 1.42 18.56 0.54
CA SER A 72 2.12 17.32 0.17
C SER A 72 1.81 16.19 1.16
N ILE A 73 1.96 16.45 2.46
CA ILE A 73 1.63 15.47 3.51
C ILE A 73 0.17 15.00 3.40
N GLY A 74 -0.77 15.95 3.22
CA GLY A 74 -2.20 15.63 3.12
C GLY A 74 -2.54 14.80 1.88
N ILE A 75 -2.01 15.18 0.71
CA ILE A 75 -2.23 14.48 -0.57
C ILE A 75 -1.67 13.06 -0.48
N VAL A 76 -0.41 12.92 -0.06
CA VAL A 76 0.26 11.61 0.01
C VAL A 76 -0.43 10.70 1.03
N SER A 77 -0.86 11.24 2.18
CA SER A 77 -1.63 10.48 3.18
C SER A 77 -2.95 9.96 2.61
N LEU A 78 -3.69 10.79 1.87
CA LEU A 78 -4.98 10.42 1.29
C LEU A 78 -4.83 9.36 0.19
N PHE A 79 -3.87 9.55 -0.73
CA PHE A 79 -3.63 8.59 -1.81
C PHE A 79 -3.03 7.27 -1.30
N GLY A 80 -2.11 7.33 -0.33
CA GLY A 80 -1.57 6.15 0.33
C GLY A 80 -2.65 5.34 1.04
N TRP A 81 -3.56 6.00 1.76
CA TRP A 81 -4.70 5.35 2.39
C TRP A 81 -5.64 4.71 1.36
N ALA A 82 -5.99 5.43 0.29
CA ALA A 82 -6.82 4.89 -0.79
C ALA A 82 -6.15 3.70 -1.51
N HIS A 83 -4.82 3.72 -1.66
CA HIS A 83 -4.04 2.63 -2.24
C HIS A 83 -4.07 1.38 -1.36
N ILE A 84 -3.87 1.52 -0.05
CA ILE A 84 -3.97 0.39 0.89
C ILE A 84 -5.38 -0.21 0.86
N LEU A 85 -6.43 0.62 0.90
CA LEU A 85 -7.80 0.14 0.75
C LEU A 85 -7.99 -0.62 -0.56
N ALA A 86 -7.50 -0.08 -1.68
CA ALA A 86 -7.60 -0.74 -2.97
C ALA A 86 -6.92 -2.13 -2.96
N LEU A 87 -5.75 -2.27 -2.32
CA LEU A 87 -5.08 -3.56 -2.13
C LEU A 87 -5.92 -4.50 -1.26
N THR A 88 -6.38 -4.04 -0.10
CA THR A 88 -7.17 -4.87 0.84
C THR A 88 -8.46 -5.40 0.21
N PHE A 89 -9.18 -4.55 -0.53
CA PHE A 89 -10.37 -4.97 -1.26
C PHE A 89 -10.06 -5.95 -2.40
N SER A 90 -8.83 -5.93 -2.93
CA SER A 90 -8.42 -6.75 -4.07
C SER A 90 -7.82 -8.10 -3.68
N ILE A 91 -7.72 -8.42 -2.39
CA ILE A 91 -7.23 -9.72 -1.89
C ILE A 91 -8.15 -10.84 -2.37
N GLN A 92 -7.61 -11.80 -3.12
CA GLN A 92 -8.37 -12.97 -3.61
C GLN A 92 -8.38 -14.10 -2.57
N ASP A 93 -7.22 -14.52 -2.08
CA ASP A 93 -7.07 -15.57 -1.06
C ASP A 93 -6.14 -15.10 0.08
N PRO A 94 -6.67 -14.74 1.26
CA PRO A 94 -5.87 -14.31 2.39
C PRO A 94 -4.84 -15.34 2.87
N SER A 95 -5.17 -16.63 2.80
CA SER A 95 -4.30 -17.70 3.28
C SER A 95 -3.12 -17.94 2.34
N TYR A 96 -3.28 -17.64 1.06
CA TYR A 96 -2.24 -17.78 0.04
C TYR A 96 -1.23 -16.62 0.04
N LEU A 97 -1.59 -15.45 0.56
CA LEU A 97 -0.72 -14.25 0.55
C LEU A 97 0.63 -14.46 1.22
N TYR A 98 0.65 -15.25 2.30
CA TYR A 98 1.84 -15.49 3.12
C TYR A 98 2.47 -16.87 2.89
N ASP A 99 1.99 -17.64 1.90
CA ASP A 99 2.56 -18.94 1.57
C ASP A 99 3.94 -18.77 0.92
N VAL A 100 4.95 -19.43 1.47
CA VAL A 100 6.33 -19.42 0.95
C VAL A 100 6.46 -20.05 -0.43
N ASN A 101 5.45 -20.83 -0.85
CA ASN A 101 5.40 -21.49 -2.16
C ASN A 101 4.63 -20.67 -3.21
N ASN A 102 4.12 -19.49 -2.86
CA ASN A 102 3.47 -18.61 -3.83
C ASN A 102 4.50 -17.93 -4.76
N GLU A 103 4.01 -17.23 -5.78
CA GLU A 103 4.82 -16.60 -6.82
C GLU A 103 5.75 -15.49 -6.30
N THR A 104 5.47 -14.97 -5.10
CA THR A 104 6.27 -13.94 -4.41
C THR A 104 6.99 -14.45 -3.16
N ALA A 105 7.05 -15.78 -3.00
CA ALA A 105 7.66 -16.49 -1.87
C ALA A 105 7.14 -16.05 -0.47
N GLY A 106 5.90 -15.56 -0.39
CA GLY A 106 5.29 -15.04 0.85
C GLY A 106 5.95 -13.78 1.40
N ALA A 107 6.89 -13.18 0.63
CA ALA A 107 7.71 -12.06 1.08
C ALA A 107 7.17 -10.71 0.60
N PHE A 108 6.53 -10.67 -0.59
CA PHE A 108 6.07 -9.43 -1.19
C PHE A 108 4.56 -9.40 -1.42
N VAL A 109 3.81 -9.26 -0.32
CA VAL A 109 2.33 -9.33 -0.29
C VAL A 109 1.64 -8.38 -1.28
N PRO A 110 2.01 -7.09 -1.41
CA PRO A 110 1.41 -6.22 -2.43
C PRO A 110 1.58 -6.73 -3.86
N ALA A 111 2.75 -7.33 -4.18
CA ALA A 111 2.99 -7.92 -5.49
C ALA A 111 2.13 -9.17 -5.71
N GLN A 112 1.91 -9.99 -4.67
CA GLN A 112 1.01 -11.15 -4.76
C GLN A 112 -0.42 -10.71 -5.05
N ILE A 113 -0.93 -9.70 -4.35
CA ILE A 113 -2.30 -9.18 -4.59
C ILE A 113 -2.44 -8.67 -6.03
N LEU A 114 -1.43 -7.96 -6.55
CA LEU A 114 -1.41 -7.52 -7.94
C LEU A 114 -1.38 -8.71 -8.90
N TYR A 115 -0.54 -9.70 -8.64
CA TYR A 115 -0.45 -10.92 -9.43
C TYR A 115 -1.79 -11.65 -9.47
N ASP A 116 -2.39 -11.94 -8.32
CA ASP A 116 -3.66 -12.67 -8.20
C ASP A 116 -4.79 -11.95 -8.94
N ALA A 117 -4.87 -10.61 -8.80
CA ALA A 117 -5.88 -9.81 -9.47
C ALA A 117 -5.76 -9.87 -11.01
N PHE A 118 -4.54 -9.72 -11.55
CA PHE A 118 -4.31 -9.73 -13.00
C PHE A 118 -4.35 -11.14 -13.59
N HIS A 119 -3.72 -12.10 -12.92
CA HIS A 119 -3.70 -13.50 -13.35
C HIS A 119 -5.10 -14.11 -13.28
N GLY A 120 -5.89 -13.80 -12.26
CA GLY A 120 -7.30 -14.22 -12.20
C GLY A 120 -8.13 -13.68 -13.37
N ARG A 121 -7.99 -12.39 -13.69
CA ARG A 121 -8.82 -11.72 -14.70
C ARG A 121 -8.41 -11.99 -16.16
N TYR A 122 -7.11 -12.06 -16.41
CA TYR A 122 -6.53 -12.08 -17.76
C TYR A 122 -5.69 -13.32 -18.05
N HIS A 123 -5.51 -14.22 -17.08
CA HIS A 123 -4.58 -15.37 -17.17
C HIS A 123 -3.16 -14.95 -17.56
N ASN A 124 -2.76 -13.72 -17.21
CA ASN A 124 -1.47 -13.13 -17.55
C ASN A 124 -1.02 -12.15 -16.46
N ALA A 125 0.23 -12.26 -16.04
CA ALA A 125 0.85 -11.43 -15.01
C ALA A 125 1.52 -10.14 -15.55
N ALA A 126 1.59 -9.94 -16.86
CA ALA A 126 2.29 -8.81 -17.47
C ALA A 126 1.79 -7.45 -16.94
N GLY A 127 0.48 -7.30 -16.73
CA GLY A 127 -0.09 -6.07 -16.18
C GLY A 127 0.31 -5.83 -14.72
N ALA A 128 0.41 -6.88 -13.90
CA ALA A 128 0.92 -6.78 -12.53
C ALA A 128 2.40 -6.37 -12.51
N ILE A 129 3.21 -6.94 -13.39
CA ILE A 129 4.64 -6.60 -13.51
C ILE A 129 4.81 -5.13 -13.93
N ILE A 130 4.08 -4.68 -14.95
CA ILE A 130 4.13 -3.28 -15.39
C ILE A 130 3.77 -2.34 -14.24
N LEU A 131 2.70 -2.65 -13.49
CA LEU A 131 2.32 -1.84 -12.34
C LEU A 131 3.45 -1.82 -11.31
N LEU A 132 4.03 -2.97 -10.94
CA LEU A 132 5.15 -3.07 -10.00
C LEU A 132 6.38 -2.26 -10.38
N PHE A 133 6.63 -2.02 -11.67
CA PHE A 133 7.73 -1.15 -12.11
C PHE A 133 7.42 0.34 -12.02
N VAL A 134 6.14 0.72 -11.94
CA VAL A 134 5.68 2.11 -11.89
C VAL A 134 5.55 2.62 -10.46
N ILE A 135 5.28 1.74 -9.49
CA ILE A 135 5.21 2.05 -8.05
C ILE A 135 6.57 1.89 -7.38
#